data_AF-A0A928J762-F1
#
_entry.id   AF-A0A928J762-F1
#
_cell.length_a   1.000
_cell.length_b   1.000
_cell.length_c   1.000
_cell.angle_alpha   90.00
_cell.angle_beta   90.00
_cell.angle_gamma   90.00
#
_symmetry.space_group_name_H-M   'P 1'
#
loop_
_entity.id
_entity.type
_entity.pdbx_description
1 polymer ?
#
loop_
_entity_poly.entity_id
_entity_poly.type
_entity_poly.pdbx_seq_one_letter_code
_entity_poly.pdbx_strand_id
1 'polypeptide(L)'
;MEQIYTIPVNEAFEASAADKSCGCPFCALYNKLEENELDLILGASMMEPDVRIKTNGQGFCRTHYDMMFVRKNRLGMALTLESHLAELRAEIKDGGLFSKPGDKAISRIGKLECSCYVCSRIDFNFGHMLETAVFLWDKDESFREKVAAQPYFCLPHYKALLALGKSKLGKKDFSEFQKVLSNIVNGYAEKLEGDVSWFCKKFDYRYDAEPWYDSKDAVERSIKFLRGDLHHPDDRKNKK
;
A
#
# COMPACT_ATOMS: atom_id res chain seq x y z
N MET A 1 0.14 12.67 -19.52
CA MET A 1 -0.20 11.46 -18.76
C MET A 1 0.76 10.38 -19.21
N GLU A 2 1.51 9.80 -18.29
CA GLU A 2 2.56 8.84 -18.63
C GLU A 2 1.94 7.47 -18.92
N GLN A 3 2.13 6.95 -20.13
CA GLN A 3 1.63 5.62 -20.54
C GLN A 3 2.21 4.48 -19.68
N ILE A 4 3.26 4.75 -18.89
CA ILE A 4 4.03 3.77 -18.13
C ILE A 4 3.21 3.02 -17.06
N TYR A 5 2.12 3.61 -16.56
CA TYR A 5 1.28 2.99 -15.52
C TYR A 5 0.11 2.18 -16.07
N THR A 6 -0.19 2.28 -17.38
CA THR A 6 -1.36 1.62 -17.98
C THR A 6 -1.26 0.10 -17.91
N ILE A 7 -0.08 -0.44 -18.25
CA ILE A 7 0.21 -1.89 -18.22
C ILE A 7 0.08 -2.44 -16.79
N PRO A 8 0.84 -1.95 -15.78
CA PRO A 8 0.77 -2.53 -14.45
C PRO A 8 -0.63 -2.42 -13.83
N VAL A 9 -1.37 -1.34 -14.10
CA VAL A 9 -2.76 -1.20 -13.65
C VAL A 9 -3.66 -2.26 -14.30
N ASN A 10 -3.59 -2.46 -15.62
CA ASN A 10 -4.37 -3.50 -16.30
C ASN A 10 -4.03 -4.90 -15.76
N GLU A 11 -2.74 -5.24 -15.67
CA GLU A 11 -2.29 -6.54 -15.15
C GLU A 11 -2.82 -6.82 -13.74
N ALA A 12 -2.79 -5.83 -12.86
CA ALA A 12 -3.28 -6.00 -11.49
C ALA A 12 -4.80 -6.25 -11.44
N PHE A 13 -5.58 -5.54 -12.26
CA PHE A 13 -7.02 -5.74 -12.35
C PHE A 13 -7.38 -7.10 -12.96
N GLU A 14 -6.66 -7.52 -14.00
CA GLU A 14 -6.83 -8.83 -14.62
C GLU A 14 -6.51 -9.96 -13.64
N ALA A 15 -5.39 -9.85 -12.91
CA ALA A 15 -4.99 -10.83 -11.91
C ALA A 15 -6.04 -10.96 -10.78
N SER A 16 -6.50 -9.83 -10.22
CA SER A 16 -7.52 -9.82 -9.16
C SER A 16 -8.89 -10.34 -9.63
N ALA A 17 -9.27 -10.08 -10.88
CA ALA A 17 -10.50 -10.63 -11.45
C ALA A 17 -10.40 -12.14 -11.70
N ALA A 18 -9.23 -12.63 -12.14
CA ALA A 18 -8.99 -14.04 -12.41
C ALA A 18 -8.85 -14.89 -11.14
N ASP A 19 -8.20 -14.36 -10.11
CA ASP A 19 -7.98 -15.03 -8.83
C ASP A 19 -8.38 -14.13 -7.66
N LYS A 20 -9.51 -14.48 -7.01
CA LYS A 20 -10.04 -13.72 -5.87
C LYS A 20 -9.09 -13.67 -4.67
N SER A 21 -8.13 -14.61 -4.58
CA SER A 21 -7.12 -14.60 -3.50
C SER A 21 -6.13 -13.45 -3.63
N CYS A 22 -5.98 -12.85 -4.83
CA CYS A 22 -5.22 -11.61 -5.02
C CYS A 22 -5.89 -10.39 -4.36
N GLY A 23 -7.19 -10.49 -4.05
CA GLY A 23 -7.93 -9.45 -3.33
C GLY A 23 -8.01 -8.13 -4.09
N CYS A 24 -7.90 -7.01 -3.36
CA CYS A 24 -7.99 -5.68 -3.95
C CYS A 24 -6.80 -5.39 -4.87
N PRO A 25 -7.01 -5.05 -6.16
CA PRO A 25 -5.92 -4.87 -7.14
C PRO A 25 -4.96 -3.75 -6.75
N PHE A 26 -5.46 -2.73 -6.05
CA PHE A 26 -4.64 -1.62 -5.55
C PHE A 26 -3.75 -2.00 -4.37
N CYS A 27 -4.17 -2.94 -3.51
CA CYS A 27 -3.28 -3.49 -2.48
C CYS A 27 -2.13 -4.27 -3.15
N ALA A 28 -2.42 -5.06 -4.18
CA ALA A 28 -1.41 -5.78 -4.94
C ALA A 28 -0.41 -4.83 -5.62
N LEU A 29 -0.90 -3.75 -6.24
CA LEU A 29 -0.03 -2.71 -6.82
C LEU A 29 0.85 -2.04 -5.77
N TYR A 30 0.29 -1.66 -4.63
CA TYR A 30 1.04 -1.03 -3.54
C TYR A 30 2.15 -1.97 -3.04
N ASN A 31 1.83 -3.22 -2.74
CA ASN A 31 2.81 -4.20 -2.26
C ASN A 31 3.91 -4.47 -3.31
N LYS A 32 3.56 -4.49 -4.61
CA LYS A 32 4.55 -4.62 -5.69
C LYS A 32 5.50 -3.41 -5.76
N LEU A 33 4.97 -2.19 -5.61
CA LEU A 33 5.79 -0.98 -5.56
C LEU A 33 6.72 -1.00 -4.34
N GLU A 34 6.18 -1.36 -3.17
CA GLU A 34 6.94 -1.45 -1.93
C GLU A 34 8.06 -2.48 -2.01
N GLU A 35 7.75 -3.67 -2.53
CA GLU A 35 8.72 -4.74 -2.75
C GLU A 35 9.87 -4.27 -3.66
N ASN A 36 9.54 -3.61 -4.76
CA ASN A 36 10.53 -3.09 -5.70
C ASN A 36 11.40 -2.01 -5.08
N GLU A 37 10.82 -1.05 -4.34
CA GLU A 37 11.57 0.02 -3.71
C GLU A 37 12.48 -0.54 -2.59
N LEU A 38 12.02 -1.51 -1.81
CA LEU A 38 12.86 -2.18 -0.81
C LEU A 38 14.02 -2.96 -1.44
N ASP A 39 13.81 -3.63 -2.57
CA ASP A 39 14.87 -4.31 -3.32
C ASP A 39 15.89 -3.31 -3.88
N LEU A 40 15.44 -2.17 -4.41
CA LEU A 40 16.30 -1.09 -4.90
C LEU A 40 17.16 -0.49 -3.79
N ILE A 41 16.55 -0.18 -2.63
CA ILE A 41 17.20 0.45 -1.48
C ILE A 41 18.14 -0.52 -0.74
N LEU A 42 18.06 -1.82 -0.96
CA LEU A 42 19.09 -2.74 -0.46
C LEU A 42 20.11 -3.12 -1.53
N GLY A 43 19.77 -2.93 -2.80
CA GLY A 43 20.64 -3.23 -3.94
C GLY A 43 21.73 -2.18 -4.19
N ALA A 44 22.31 -2.26 -5.39
CA ALA A 44 23.40 -1.38 -5.81
C ALA A 44 22.98 0.11 -5.87
N SER A 45 21.69 0.41 -5.98
CA SER A 45 21.18 1.79 -6.07
C SER A 45 21.47 2.64 -4.84
N MET A 46 21.75 2.05 -3.66
CA MET A 46 22.22 2.81 -2.49
C MET A 46 23.63 3.38 -2.61
N MET A 47 24.40 2.90 -3.59
CA MET A 47 25.73 3.42 -3.86
C MET A 47 25.66 4.74 -4.65
N GLU A 48 24.49 5.14 -5.15
CA GLU A 48 24.30 6.40 -5.85
C GLU A 48 24.22 7.58 -4.86
N PRO A 49 25.07 8.61 -5.01
CA PRO A 49 25.10 9.75 -4.09
C PRO A 49 23.74 10.45 -3.92
N ASP A 50 22.97 10.60 -5.00
CA ASP A 50 21.70 11.31 -4.99
C ASP A 50 20.62 10.58 -4.19
N VAL A 51 20.63 9.23 -4.22
CA VAL A 51 19.74 8.40 -3.40
C VAL A 51 20.12 8.54 -1.94
N ARG A 52 21.42 8.43 -1.64
CA ARG A 52 21.95 8.53 -0.26
C ARG A 52 21.63 9.87 0.40
N ILE A 53 21.73 10.99 -0.32
CA ILE A 53 21.36 12.32 0.19
C ILE A 53 19.89 12.35 0.61
N LYS A 54 19.00 11.80 -0.23
CA LYS A 54 17.56 11.75 0.07
C LYS A 54 17.24 10.83 1.24
N THR A 55 17.80 9.63 1.27
CA THR A 55 17.58 8.67 2.36
C THR A 55 18.15 9.17 3.68
N ASN A 56 19.28 9.87 3.68
CA ASN A 56 19.83 10.47 4.89
C ASN A 56 18.93 11.61 5.41
N GLY A 57 18.42 12.46 4.50
CA GLY A 57 17.51 13.54 4.86
C GLY A 57 16.16 13.06 5.40
N GLN A 58 15.55 12.06 4.74
CA GLN A 58 14.20 11.58 5.07
C GLN A 58 14.17 10.42 6.08
N GLY A 59 15.20 9.59 6.12
CA GLY A 59 15.16 8.33 6.87
C GLY A 59 14.07 7.37 6.40
N PHE A 60 13.70 6.44 7.29
CA PHE A 60 12.69 5.41 7.04
C PHE A 60 11.71 5.33 8.21
N CYS A 61 10.45 4.99 7.93
CA CYS A 61 9.48 4.75 8.99
C CYS A 61 9.79 3.42 9.69
N ARG A 62 9.20 3.21 10.87
CA ARG A 62 9.42 1.97 11.64
C ARG A 62 9.10 0.72 10.83
N THR A 63 7.97 0.71 10.11
CA THR A 63 7.55 -0.40 9.25
C THR A 63 8.60 -0.73 8.21
N HIS A 64 9.11 0.28 7.48
CA HIS A 64 10.11 0.05 6.44
C HIS A 64 11.48 -0.33 6.99
N TYR A 65 11.86 0.14 8.19
CA TYR A 65 13.05 -0.39 8.86
C TYR A 65 12.91 -1.88 9.16
N ASP A 66 11.77 -2.31 9.72
CA ASP A 66 11.54 -3.73 10.04
C ASP A 66 11.52 -4.59 8.75
N MET A 67 10.88 -4.10 7.68
CA MET A 67 10.85 -4.79 6.38
C MET A 67 12.23 -4.86 5.71
N MET A 68 13.06 -3.81 5.80
CA MET A 68 14.43 -3.83 5.29
C MET A 68 15.30 -4.80 6.10
N PHE A 69 15.11 -4.85 7.42
CA PHE A 69 15.93 -5.69 8.32
C PHE A 69 15.74 -7.19 8.07
N VAL A 70 14.52 -7.63 7.79
CA VAL A 70 14.24 -9.05 7.54
C VAL A 70 14.72 -9.53 6.17
N ARG A 71 15.06 -8.62 5.25
CA ARG A 71 15.69 -8.98 3.98
C ARG A 71 17.13 -9.41 4.25
N LYS A 72 17.56 -10.52 3.66
CA LYS A 72 18.90 -11.15 3.87
C LYS A 72 20.08 -10.34 3.28
N ASN A 73 20.04 -9.01 3.31
CA ASN A 73 21.09 -8.11 2.84
C ASN A 73 21.54 -7.15 3.95
N ARG A 74 22.25 -7.71 4.94
CA ARG A 74 22.74 -6.95 6.09
C ARG A 74 23.77 -5.88 5.72
N LEU A 75 24.56 -6.10 4.67
CA LEU A 75 25.56 -5.13 4.23
C LEU A 75 24.91 -3.89 3.64
N GLY A 76 23.94 -4.04 2.73
CA GLY A 76 23.21 -2.91 2.13
C GLY A 76 22.52 -2.05 3.20
N MET A 77 21.90 -2.70 4.18
CA MET A 77 21.31 -1.99 5.33
C MET A 77 22.38 -1.31 6.19
N ALA A 78 23.51 -1.95 6.47
CA ALA A 78 24.59 -1.36 7.27
C ALA A 78 25.18 -0.11 6.62
N LEU A 79 25.40 -0.13 5.30
CA LEU A 79 25.89 1.02 4.54
C LEU A 79 24.91 2.21 4.59
N THR A 80 23.61 1.91 4.46
CA THR A 80 22.54 2.90 4.60
C THR A 80 22.55 3.55 5.99
N LEU A 81 22.66 2.72 7.03
CA LEU A 81 22.65 3.18 8.42
C LEU A 81 23.92 3.95 8.78
N GLU A 82 25.09 3.54 8.28
CA GLU A 82 26.36 4.21 8.54
C GLU A 82 26.28 5.69 8.13
N SER A 83 25.83 5.96 6.90
CA SER A 83 25.71 7.32 6.41
C SER A 83 24.64 8.13 7.11
N HIS A 84 23.50 7.51 7.38
CA HIS A 84 22.36 8.18 8.00
C HIS A 84 22.68 8.57 9.45
N LEU A 85 23.31 7.67 10.22
CA LEU A 85 23.72 7.93 11.60
C LEU A 85 24.81 9.01 11.69
N ALA A 86 25.76 9.01 10.75
CA ALA A 86 26.81 10.02 10.71
C ALA A 86 26.24 11.44 10.50
N GLU A 87 25.30 11.59 9.56
CA GLU A 87 24.62 12.85 9.27
C GLU A 87 23.69 13.27 10.40
N LEU A 88 22.84 12.35 10.88
CA LEU A 88 21.93 12.60 11.98
C LEU A 88 22.68 13.09 13.24
N ARG A 89 23.80 12.45 13.59
CA ARG A 89 24.65 12.87 14.71
C ARG A 89 25.16 14.30 14.56
N ALA A 90 25.48 14.74 13.35
CA ALA A 90 25.93 16.10 13.09
C ALA A 90 24.78 17.12 13.22
N GLU A 91 23.57 16.73 12.84
CA GLU A 91 22.39 17.61 12.82
C GLU A 91 21.68 17.75 14.17
N ILE A 92 21.72 16.71 15.02
CA ILE A 92 21.14 16.76 16.38
C ILE A 92 22.10 17.33 17.41
N LYS A 93 23.40 17.42 17.10
CA LYS A 93 24.39 17.97 18.01
C LYS A 93 24.13 19.47 18.20
N ASP A 94 23.95 19.88 19.45
CA ASP A 94 23.85 21.28 19.79
C ASP A 94 25.14 22.03 19.41
N GLY A 95 24.98 23.21 18.81
CA GLY A 95 26.10 24.02 18.33
C GLY A 95 25.64 25.18 17.46
N GLY A 96 25.91 26.40 17.90
CA GLY A 96 25.55 27.65 17.21
C GLY A 96 25.25 28.75 18.22
N LEU A 97 25.70 29.98 17.94
CA LEU A 97 25.64 31.12 18.86
C LEU A 97 24.21 31.59 19.18
N PHE A 98 23.18 31.01 18.54
CA PHE A 98 21.79 31.47 18.57
C PHE A 98 20.72 30.36 18.73
N SER A 99 21.10 29.08 18.86
CA SER A 99 20.12 27.99 19.08
C SER A 99 19.96 27.69 20.57
N LYS A 100 18.72 27.60 21.07
CA LYS A 100 18.50 27.11 22.44
C LYS A 100 18.89 25.62 22.51
N PRO A 101 19.42 25.15 23.65
CA PRO A 101 19.75 23.74 23.82
C PRO A 101 18.56 22.84 23.49
N GLY A 102 18.77 21.81 22.65
CA GLY A 102 17.74 20.83 22.29
C GLY A 102 16.83 21.20 21.11
N ASP A 103 16.71 22.47 20.71
CA ASP A 103 15.81 22.89 19.62
C ASP A 103 16.13 22.20 18.29
N LYS A 104 17.42 22.01 17.99
CA LYS A 104 17.89 21.32 16.78
C LYS A 104 17.47 19.85 16.79
N ALA A 105 17.70 19.16 17.90
CA ALA A 105 17.33 17.76 18.05
C ALA A 105 15.82 17.56 17.93
N ILE A 106 15.02 18.37 18.63
CA ILE A 106 13.55 18.33 18.56
C ILE A 106 13.07 18.53 17.12
N SER A 107 13.56 19.57 16.44
CA SER A 107 13.16 19.86 15.06
C SER A 107 13.56 18.75 14.10
N ARG A 108 14.80 18.23 14.21
CA ARG A 108 15.31 17.21 13.31
C ARG A 108 14.63 15.85 13.50
N ILE A 109 14.46 15.42 14.74
CA ILE A 109 13.78 14.16 15.07
C ILE A 109 12.31 14.24 14.65
N GLY A 110 11.62 15.35 14.92
CA GLY A 110 10.22 15.53 14.49
C GLY A 110 10.04 15.48 12.96
N LYS A 111 11.04 15.92 12.17
CA LYS A 111 11.03 15.72 10.72
C LYS A 111 11.16 14.24 10.33
N LEU A 112 12.02 13.48 11.01
CA LEU A 112 12.20 12.05 10.76
C LEU A 112 10.94 11.24 11.11
N GLU A 113 10.26 11.58 12.22
CA GLU A 113 9.01 10.90 12.61
C GLU A 113 7.90 11.03 11.55
N CYS A 114 7.94 12.11 10.76
CA CYS A 114 6.97 12.41 9.71
C CYS A 114 7.48 12.16 8.28
N SER A 115 8.62 11.48 8.11
CA SER A 115 9.16 11.20 6.77
C SER A 115 9.64 9.77 6.61
N CYS A 116 9.55 9.30 5.38
CA CYS A 116 10.11 8.02 4.97
C CYS A 116 10.37 8.06 3.47
N TYR A 117 11.61 7.75 3.08
CA TYR A 117 11.99 7.70 1.67
C TYR A 117 11.13 6.70 0.89
N VAL A 118 11.00 5.46 1.39
CA VAL A 118 10.21 4.39 0.77
C VAL A 118 8.75 4.80 0.61
N CYS A 119 8.08 5.27 1.68
CA CYS A 119 6.71 5.77 1.60
C CYS A 119 6.56 6.83 0.50
N SER A 120 7.46 7.83 0.47
CA SER A 120 7.36 8.92 -0.50
C SER A 120 7.44 8.45 -1.95
N ARG A 121 8.26 7.42 -2.21
CA ARG A 121 8.41 6.79 -3.51
C ARG A 121 7.18 5.98 -3.89
N ILE A 122 6.66 5.19 -2.96
CA ILE A 122 5.44 4.42 -3.19
C ILE A 122 4.27 5.36 -3.43
N ASP A 123 4.05 6.34 -2.56
CA ASP A 123 2.91 7.26 -2.64
C ASP A 123 2.91 8.04 -3.95
N PHE A 124 4.08 8.46 -4.44
CA PHE A 124 4.22 9.12 -5.73
C PHE A 124 3.72 8.23 -6.87
N ASN A 125 4.30 7.02 -7.01
CA ASN A 125 3.96 6.11 -8.11
C ASN A 125 2.53 5.58 -7.99
N PHE A 126 2.11 5.24 -6.77
CA PHE A 126 0.80 4.69 -6.48
C PHE A 126 -0.32 5.70 -6.74
N GLY A 127 -0.10 6.98 -6.41
CA GLY A 127 -1.01 8.06 -6.78
C GLY A 127 -1.25 8.13 -8.28
N HIS A 128 -0.19 7.99 -9.09
CA HIS A 128 -0.31 8.00 -10.56
C HIS A 128 -1.03 6.75 -11.08
N MET A 129 -0.85 5.58 -10.45
CA MET A 129 -1.61 4.37 -10.78
C MET A 129 -3.10 4.51 -10.49
N LEU A 130 -3.47 5.13 -9.36
CA LEU A 130 -4.87 5.44 -9.03
C LEU A 130 -5.48 6.40 -10.06
N GLU A 131 -4.78 7.48 -10.42
CA GLU A 131 -5.23 8.40 -11.47
C GLU A 131 -5.38 7.69 -12.82
N THR A 132 -4.45 6.80 -13.15
CA THR A 132 -4.47 6.01 -14.38
C THR A 132 -5.68 5.08 -14.42
N ALA A 133 -6.05 4.44 -13.31
CA ALA A 133 -7.25 3.60 -13.27
C ALA A 133 -8.54 4.40 -13.53
N VAL A 134 -8.66 5.62 -12.98
CA VAL A 134 -9.81 6.50 -13.25
C VAL A 134 -9.81 6.97 -14.70
N PHE A 135 -8.64 7.29 -15.26
CA PHE A 135 -8.51 7.64 -16.67
C PHE A 135 -8.90 6.49 -17.59
N LEU A 136 -8.43 5.27 -17.32
CA LEU A 136 -8.78 4.08 -18.09
C LEU A 136 -10.28 3.81 -18.02
N TRP A 137 -10.90 3.95 -16.83
CA TRP A 137 -12.36 3.84 -16.72
C TRP A 137 -13.12 4.86 -17.60
N ASP A 138 -12.60 6.09 -17.70
CA ASP A 138 -13.19 7.14 -18.54
C ASP A 138 -13.05 6.85 -20.04
N LYS A 139 -11.89 6.35 -20.47
CA LYS A 139 -11.50 6.28 -21.89
C LYS A 139 -11.59 4.90 -22.53
N ASP A 140 -11.60 3.84 -21.73
CA ASP A 140 -11.54 2.45 -22.19
C ASP A 140 -12.73 1.65 -21.64
N GLU A 141 -13.67 1.33 -22.53
CA GLU A 141 -14.86 0.55 -22.19
C GLU A 141 -14.50 -0.87 -21.72
N SER A 142 -13.42 -1.48 -22.25
CA SER A 142 -12.98 -2.79 -21.79
C SER A 142 -12.43 -2.75 -20.36
N PHE A 143 -11.80 -1.63 -19.97
CA PHE A 143 -11.38 -1.42 -18.59
C PHE A 143 -12.60 -1.30 -17.66
N ARG A 144 -13.76 -0.89 -18.19
CA ARG A 144 -14.98 -0.87 -17.38
C ARG A 144 -15.43 -2.25 -16.95
N GLU A 145 -15.36 -3.20 -17.87
CA GLU A 145 -15.65 -4.60 -17.57
C GLU A 145 -14.67 -5.15 -16.53
N LYS A 146 -13.38 -4.79 -16.62
CA LYS A 146 -12.36 -5.18 -15.63
C LYS A 146 -12.66 -4.64 -14.24
N VAL A 147 -13.06 -3.38 -14.10
CA VAL A 147 -13.46 -2.82 -12.79
C VAL A 147 -14.68 -3.55 -12.24
N ALA A 148 -15.70 -3.82 -13.07
CA ALA A 148 -16.90 -4.53 -12.65
C ALA A 148 -16.64 -5.98 -12.21
N ALA A 149 -15.60 -6.61 -12.75
CA ALA A 149 -15.19 -7.97 -12.43
C ALA A 149 -14.34 -8.09 -11.14
N GLN A 150 -14.00 -6.97 -10.48
CA GLN A 150 -13.13 -7.04 -9.30
C GLN A 150 -13.79 -7.75 -8.13
N PRO A 151 -13.03 -8.56 -7.36
CA PRO A 151 -13.58 -9.30 -6.23
C PRO A 151 -14.07 -8.36 -5.12
N TYR A 152 -13.30 -7.30 -4.83
CA TYR A 152 -13.68 -6.18 -3.99
C TYR A 152 -12.65 -5.04 -4.11
N PHE A 153 -13.01 -3.85 -3.60
CA PHE A 153 -12.05 -2.82 -3.23
C PHE A 153 -12.06 -2.64 -1.72
N CYS A 154 -10.88 -2.59 -1.07
CA CYS A 154 -10.82 -2.27 0.35
C CYS A 154 -11.28 -0.82 0.60
N LEU A 155 -11.78 -0.51 1.80
CA LEU A 155 -12.36 0.79 2.10
C LEU A 155 -11.41 1.98 1.83
N PRO A 156 -10.09 1.90 2.13
CA PRO A 156 -9.15 2.97 1.79
C PRO A 156 -9.09 3.25 0.28
N HIS A 157 -9.01 2.20 -0.55
CA HIS A 157 -8.93 2.35 -2.00
C HIS A 157 -10.26 2.72 -2.63
N TYR A 158 -11.39 2.24 -2.09
CA TYR A 158 -12.71 2.70 -2.49
C TYR A 158 -12.87 4.22 -2.28
N LYS A 159 -12.48 4.72 -1.09
CA LYS A 159 -12.46 6.17 -0.81
C LYS A 159 -11.58 6.92 -1.81
N ALA A 160 -10.37 6.42 -2.08
CA ALA A 160 -9.43 7.06 -3.00
C ALA A 160 -10.01 7.15 -4.42
N LEU A 161 -10.60 6.07 -4.92
CA LEU A 161 -11.27 6.04 -6.23
C LEU A 161 -12.43 7.01 -6.30
N LEU A 162 -13.28 7.08 -5.27
CA LEU A 162 -14.38 8.06 -5.25
C LEU A 162 -13.87 9.50 -5.27
N ALA A 163 -12.83 9.81 -4.50
CA ALA A 163 -12.24 11.15 -4.46
C ALA A 163 -11.64 11.55 -5.83
N LEU A 164 -10.87 10.65 -6.44
CA LEU A 164 -10.29 10.88 -7.76
C LEU A 164 -11.36 10.93 -8.85
N GLY A 165 -12.28 9.97 -8.88
CA GLY A 165 -13.42 9.95 -9.80
C GLY A 165 -14.22 11.25 -9.74
N LYS A 166 -14.50 11.77 -8.54
CA LYS A 166 -15.23 13.04 -8.37
C LYS A 166 -14.47 14.25 -8.93
N SER A 167 -13.14 14.23 -8.90
CA SER A 167 -12.31 15.34 -9.38
C SER A 167 -11.98 15.25 -10.86
N LYS A 168 -11.93 14.04 -11.45
CA LYS A 168 -11.45 13.82 -12.82
C LYS A 168 -12.57 13.50 -13.83
N LEU A 169 -13.69 12.91 -13.40
CA LEU A 169 -14.78 12.50 -14.29
C LEU A 169 -15.86 13.58 -14.40
N GLY A 170 -16.56 13.59 -15.54
CA GLY A 170 -17.79 14.36 -15.69
C GLY A 170 -18.89 13.88 -14.74
N LYS A 171 -19.88 14.74 -14.43
CA LYS A 171 -20.96 14.42 -13.46
C LYS A 171 -21.71 13.13 -13.80
N LYS A 172 -21.96 12.88 -15.09
CA LYS A 172 -22.64 11.66 -15.56
C LYS A 172 -21.76 10.43 -15.33
N ASP A 173 -20.53 10.45 -15.82
CA ASP A 173 -19.60 9.33 -15.73
C ASP A 173 -19.20 9.03 -14.28
N PHE A 174 -19.06 10.06 -13.44
CA PHE A 174 -18.85 9.88 -12.00
C PHE A 174 -20.03 9.17 -11.33
N SER A 175 -21.27 9.49 -11.70
CA SER A 175 -22.44 8.82 -11.14
C SER A 175 -22.48 7.33 -11.52
N GLU A 176 -22.08 6.99 -12.74
CA GLU A 176 -21.96 5.60 -13.19
C GLU A 176 -20.82 4.88 -12.47
N PHE A 177 -19.63 5.50 -12.43
CA PHE A 177 -18.46 4.98 -11.73
C PHE A 177 -18.74 4.70 -10.26
N GLN A 178 -19.35 5.66 -9.55
CA GLN A 178 -19.73 5.50 -8.16
C GLN A 178 -20.70 4.34 -7.96
N LYS A 179 -21.72 4.18 -8.81
CA LYS A 179 -22.67 3.06 -8.72
C LYS A 179 -21.97 1.71 -8.88
N VAL A 180 -21.08 1.57 -9.88
CA VAL A 180 -20.32 0.33 -10.11
C VAL A 180 -19.47 -0.01 -8.89
N LEU A 181 -18.68 0.95 -8.39
CA LEU A 181 -17.85 0.73 -7.20
C LEU A 181 -18.68 0.40 -5.96
N SER A 182 -19.79 1.10 -5.74
CA SER A 182 -20.68 0.85 -4.59
C SER A 182 -21.30 -0.55 -4.64
N ASN A 183 -21.70 -1.03 -5.81
CA ASN A 183 -22.25 -2.37 -5.95
C ASN A 183 -21.22 -3.45 -5.55
N ILE A 184 -19.97 -3.30 -6.02
CA ILE A 184 -18.87 -4.21 -5.68
C ILE A 184 -18.60 -4.20 -4.17
N VAL A 185 -18.42 -3.01 -3.59
CA VAL A 185 -18.01 -2.84 -2.19
C VAL A 185 -19.12 -3.25 -1.23
N ASN A 186 -20.38 -2.86 -1.49
CA ASN A 186 -21.51 -3.21 -0.63
C ASN A 186 -21.84 -4.70 -0.73
N GLY A 187 -21.80 -5.29 -1.94
CA GLY A 187 -22.03 -6.73 -2.11
C GLY A 187 -20.99 -7.57 -1.38
N TYR A 188 -19.72 -7.15 -1.39
CA TYR A 188 -18.68 -7.84 -0.62
C TYR A 188 -18.82 -7.61 0.89
N ALA A 189 -19.22 -6.41 1.32
CA ALA A 189 -19.47 -6.11 2.73
C ALA A 189 -20.61 -6.96 3.32
N GLU A 190 -21.72 -7.10 2.58
CA GLU A 190 -22.85 -7.97 2.97
C GLU A 190 -22.42 -9.45 3.07
N LYS A 191 -21.63 -9.92 2.09
CA LYS A 191 -21.03 -11.27 2.17
C LYS A 191 -20.19 -11.43 3.43
N LEU A 192 -19.27 -10.49 3.70
CA LEU A 192 -18.39 -10.54 4.86
C LEU A 192 -19.17 -10.51 6.19
N GLU A 193 -20.23 -9.71 6.27
CA GLU A 193 -21.10 -9.69 7.45
C GLU A 193 -21.69 -11.09 7.72
N GLY A 194 -22.22 -11.74 6.68
CA GLY A 194 -22.72 -13.11 6.77
C GLY A 194 -21.64 -14.11 7.18
N ASP A 195 -20.45 -14.01 6.58
CA ASP A 195 -19.32 -14.88 6.86
C ASP A 195 -18.83 -14.73 8.32
N VAL A 196 -18.72 -13.50 8.83
CA VAL A 196 -18.34 -13.22 10.23
C VAL A 196 -19.44 -13.68 11.20
N SER A 197 -20.71 -13.48 10.86
CA SER A 197 -21.83 -13.97 11.66
C SER A 197 -21.78 -15.49 11.80
N TRP A 198 -21.48 -16.21 10.71
CA TRP A 198 -21.33 -17.66 10.73
C TRP A 198 -20.07 -18.11 11.48
N PHE A 199 -18.96 -17.40 11.34
CA PHE A 199 -17.75 -17.62 12.15
C PHE A 199 -18.08 -17.58 13.65
N CYS A 200 -18.83 -16.56 14.12
CA CYS A 200 -19.25 -16.46 15.51
C CYS A 200 -20.13 -17.64 15.94
N LYS A 201 -21.07 -18.09 15.09
CA LYS A 201 -21.93 -19.25 15.38
C LYS A 201 -21.14 -20.54 15.56
N LYS A 202 -20.00 -20.71 14.89
CA LYS A 202 -19.16 -21.91 15.01
C LYS A 202 -18.48 -22.07 16.38
N PHE A 203 -18.58 -21.08 17.27
CA PHE A 203 -18.17 -21.19 18.67
C PHE A 203 -19.33 -21.54 19.61
N ASP A 204 -20.53 -21.77 19.07
CA ASP A 204 -21.69 -22.27 19.78
C ASP A 204 -21.89 -23.76 19.46
N TYR A 205 -21.88 -24.60 20.50
CA TYR A 205 -21.95 -26.06 20.37
C TYR A 205 -23.14 -26.57 19.53
N ARG A 206 -24.22 -25.78 19.45
CA ARG A 206 -25.40 -26.09 18.63
C ARG A 206 -25.09 -26.18 17.14
N TYR A 207 -24.02 -25.54 16.70
CA TYR A 207 -23.59 -25.47 15.30
C TYR A 207 -22.33 -26.32 15.05
N ASP A 208 -21.88 -27.15 15.99
CA ASP A 208 -20.63 -27.91 15.86
C ASP A 208 -20.61 -28.83 14.64
N ALA A 209 -21.74 -29.52 14.39
CA ALA A 209 -21.89 -30.44 13.26
C ALA A 209 -22.03 -29.74 11.90
N GLU A 210 -22.31 -28.44 11.88
CA GLU A 210 -22.49 -27.69 10.64
C GLU A 210 -21.15 -27.37 9.96
N PRO A 211 -21.07 -27.34 8.62
CA PRO A 211 -19.85 -26.97 7.93
C PRO A 211 -19.49 -25.49 8.14
N TRP A 212 -18.22 -25.17 7.95
CA TRP A 212 -17.71 -23.80 8.09
C TRP A 212 -18.04 -22.88 6.90
N TYR A 213 -18.43 -23.43 5.75
CA TYR A 213 -18.54 -22.69 4.48
C TYR A 213 -17.28 -21.82 4.24
N ASP A 214 -17.47 -20.55 3.85
CA ASP A 214 -16.42 -19.57 3.60
C ASP A 214 -15.97 -18.82 4.88
N SER A 215 -16.42 -19.24 6.07
CA SER A 215 -16.30 -18.40 7.26
C SER A 215 -14.98 -18.53 8.01
N LYS A 216 -14.14 -19.52 7.72
CA LYS A 216 -12.90 -19.79 8.48
C LYS A 216 -11.93 -18.61 8.52
N ASP A 217 -11.85 -17.87 7.42
CA ASP A 217 -10.96 -16.72 7.22
C ASP A 217 -11.70 -15.38 7.22
N ALA A 218 -12.96 -15.38 7.69
CA ALA A 218 -13.84 -14.21 7.63
C ALA A 218 -13.28 -13.02 8.40
N VAL A 219 -12.59 -13.27 9.52
CA VAL A 219 -11.97 -12.24 10.35
C VAL A 219 -10.82 -11.57 9.60
N GLU A 220 -9.91 -12.35 9.03
CA GLU A 220 -8.78 -11.87 8.24
C GLU A 220 -9.24 -11.09 7.01
N ARG A 221 -10.20 -11.63 6.26
CA ARG A 221 -10.79 -10.94 5.10
C ARG A 221 -11.46 -9.63 5.49
N SER A 222 -12.12 -9.57 6.65
CA SER A 222 -12.73 -8.35 7.16
C SER A 222 -11.69 -7.29 7.49
N ILE A 223 -10.59 -7.65 8.16
CA ILE A 223 -9.50 -6.71 8.46
C ILE A 223 -8.90 -6.15 7.16
N LYS A 224 -8.60 -7.02 6.19
CA LYS A 224 -8.08 -6.64 4.86
C LYS A 224 -9.05 -5.74 4.10
N PHE A 225 -10.36 -6.00 4.19
CA PHE A 225 -11.37 -5.16 3.59
C PHE A 225 -11.41 -3.76 4.22
N LEU A 226 -11.37 -3.68 5.56
CA LEU A 226 -11.49 -2.43 6.29
C LEU A 226 -10.23 -1.56 6.20
N ARG A 227 -9.04 -2.15 6.14
CA ARG A 227 -7.75 -1.44 6.28
C ARG A 227 -6.82 -1.58 5.08
N GLY A 228 -7.15 -2.45 4.12
CA GLY A 228 -6.25 -2.85 3.05
C GLY A 228 -5.30 -3.96 3.49
N ASP A 229 -4.81 -4.72 2.51
CA ASP A 229 -3.81 -5.76 2.67
C ASP A 229 -2.44 -5.19 2.25
N LEU A 230 -1.85 -4.35 3.09
CA LEU A 230 -0.62 -3.59 2.80
C LEU A 230 0.54 -4.03 3.70
N HIS A 231 1.79 -3.80 3.27
CA HIS A 231 2.99 -4.17 4.02
C HIS A 231 3.15 -5.69 4.21
N HIS A 232 2.57 -6.46 3.28
CA HIS A 232 2.68 -7.91 3.24
C HIS A 232 3.63 -8.30 2.10
N PRO A 233 4.93 -8.54 2.39
CA PRO A 233 5.85 -9.01 1.37
C PRO A 233 5.39 -10.36 0.84
N ASP A 234 5.61 -10.62 -0.45
CA ASP A 234 5.21 -11.89 -1.06
C ASP A 234 6.02 -13.04 -0.43
N ASP A 235 5.38 -13.80 0.47
CA ASP A 235 5.96 -14.95 1.17
C ASP A 235 6.54 -16.02 0.21
N ARG A 236 6.16 -15.98 -1.07
CA ARG A 236 6.73 -16.87 -2.11
C ARG A 236 8.21 -16.57 -2.39
N LYS A 237 8.69 -15.34 -2.20
CA LYS A 237 10.11 -14.98 -2.39
C LYS A 237 11.00 -15.38 -1.20
N ASN A 238 10.45 -15.47 0.01
CA ASN A 238 11.19 -15.79 1.23
C ASN A 238 11.48 -17.29 1.42
N LYS A 239 11.00 -18.15 0.50
CA LYS A 239 11.27 -19.60 0.47
C LYS A 239 12.58 -19.99 -0.22
N LYS A 240 13.51 -19.06 -0.44
CA LYS A 240 14.88 -19.33 -0.94
C LYS A 240 15.94 -19.12 0.14
#